data_AF-A0A455UH91-F1
#
_entry.id   AF-A0A455UH91-F1
#
_cell.length_a   1.000
_cell.length_b   1.000
_cell.length_c   1.000
_cell.angle_alpha   90.00
_cell.angle_beta   90.00
_cell.angle_gamma   90.00
#
_symmetry.space_group_name_H-M   'P 1'
#
loop_
_entity.id
_entity.type
_entity.pdbx_description
1 polymer ?
#
loop_
_entity_poly.entity_id
_entity_poly.type
_entity_poly.pdbx_seq_one_letter_code
_entity_poly.pdbx_strand_id
1 'polypeptide(L)'
;MDAAEALFVVEDVHNFGADYDRTLMAWYRNFEAHWPTFKAQYGERFYRMWCYYLLSCAGAFRAREIHLWQLVMSKQGVLGGYHRVS
;
A
#
# COMPACT_ATOMS: atom_id res chain seq x y z
N MET A 1 7.32 5.62 -18.73
CA MET A 1 6.20 4.72 -19.04
C MET A 1 6.54 3.81 -20.23
N ASP A 2 7.75 4.01 -20.76
CA ASP A 2 8.43 3.35 -21.87
C ASP A 2 8.52 1.82 -21.75
N ALA A 3 8.54 1.28 -20.52
CA ALA A 3 8.59 -0.17 -20.31
C ALA A 3 7.30 -0.91 -20.72
N ALA A 4 6.17 -0.21 -20.81
CA ALA A 4 4.86 -0.80 -21.10
C ALA A 4 4.24 -0.33 -22.43
N GLU A 5 4.58 0.87 -22.92
CA GLU A 5 3.90 1.56 -24.04
C GLU A 5 3.82 0.76 -25.35
N ALA A 6 4.79 -0.10 -25.64
CA ALA A 6 4.79 -0.93 -26.87
C ALA A 6 4.23 -2.35 -26.67
N LEU A 7 3.91 -2.74 -25.43
CA LEU A 7 3.56 -4.11 -25.07
C LEU A 7 2.17 -4.24 -24.44
N PHE A 8 1.67 -3.17 -23.84
CA PHE A 8 0.43 -3.17 -23.08
C PHE A 8 -0.36 -1.88 -23.27
N VAL A 9 -1.68 -2.03 -23.28
CA VAL A 9 -2.66 -0.96 -23.12
C VAL A 9 -2.97 -0.84 -21.63
N VAL A 10 -2.93 0.39 -21.11
CA VAL A 10 -3.40 0.68 -19.74
C VAL A 10 -4.92 0.76 -19.77
N GLU A 11 -5.55 -0.21 -19.11
CA GLU A 11 -7.01 -0.34 -19.06
C GLU A 11 -7.61 0.43 -17.89
N ASP A 12 -6.87 0.55 -16.78
CA ASP A 12 -7.34 1.20 -15.57
C ASP A 12 -6.21 1.67 -14.66
N VAL A 13 -6.42 2.80 -13.98
CA VAL A 13 -5.53 3.32 -12.94
C VAL A 13 -6.38 3.75 -11.75
N HIS A 14 -6.16 3.10 -10.61
CA HIS A 14 -6.96 3.31 -9.40
C HIS A 14 -6.09 3.71 -8.20
N ASN A 15 -6.53 4.71 -7.43
CA ASN A 15 -5.81 5.21 -6.26
C ASN A 15 -6.39 4.64 -4.96
N PHE A 16 -5.61 3.85 -4.23
CA PHE A 16 -5.93 3.35 -2.89
C PHE A 16 -5.23 4.13 -1.76
N GLY A 17 -4.43 5.15 -2.09
CA GLY A 17 -3.62 5.87 -1.12
C GLY A 17 -4.42 6.50 0.02
N ALA A 18 -5.64 6.97 -0.27
CA ALA A 18 -6.52 7.56 0.74
C ALA A 18 -7.01 6.56 1.80
N ASP A 19 -7.07 5.27 1.47
CA ASP A 19 -7.49 4.20 2.39
C ASP A 19 -6.32 3.51 3.07
N TYR A 20 -5.09 3.72 2.59
CA TYR A 20 -3.94 2.95 3.06
C TYR A 20 -3.51 3.31 4.48
N ASP A 21 -3.83 4.52 4.95
CA ASP A 21 -3.61 4.90 6.35
C ASP A 21 -4.41 3.99 7.31
N ARG A 22 -5.64 3.58 6.93
CA ARG A 22 -6.49 2.68 7.71
C ARG A 22 -5.83 1.31 7.88
N THR A 23 -5.22 0.80 6.81
CA THR A 23 -4.45 -0.45 6.83
C THR A 23 -3.27 -0.35 7.78
N LEU A 24 -2.45 0.72 7.68
CA LEU A 24 -1.29 0.92 8.53
C LEU A 24 -1.67 1.09 10.00
N MET A 25 -2.77 1.79 10.29
CA MET A 25 -3.28 1.92 11.65
C MET A 25 -3.83 0.59 12.19
N ALA A 26 -4.42 -0.25 11.35
CA ALA A 26 -4.84 -1.59 11.76
C ALA A 26 -3.63 -2.48 12.08
N TRP A 27 -2.58 -2.42 11.27
CA TRP A 27 -1.32 -3.13 11.53
C TRP A 27 -0.63 -2.64 12.80
N TYR A 28 -0.58 -1.32 13.02
CA TYR A 28 -0.03 -0.75 14.24
C TYR A 28 -0.76 -1.26 15.50
N ARG A 29 -2.10 -1.20 15.51
CA ARG A 29 -2.89 -1.74 16.63
C ARG A 29 -2.63 -3.23 16.86
N ASN A 30 -2.55 -4.01 15.79
CA ASN A 30 -2.26 -5.44 15.89
C ASN A 30 -0.85 -5.71 16.42
N PHE A 31 0.14 -4.95 15.97
CA PHE A 31 1.52 -5.04 16.41
C PHE A 31 1.65 -4.72 17.91
N GLU A 32 1.08 -3.61 18.37
CA GLU A 32 1.08 -3.21 19.78
C GLU A 32 0.44 -4.28 20.68
N ALA A 33 -0.71 -4.82 20.25
CA ALA A 33 -1.43 -5.84 20.99
C ALA A 33 -0.62 -7.13 21.18
N HIS A 34 0.23 -7.49 20.21
CA HIS A 34 1.00 -8.73 20.24
C HIS A 34 2.48 -8.53 20.64
N TRP A 35 3.00 -7.30 20.69
CA TRP A 35 4.38 -7.00 21.04
C TRP A 35 4.88 -7.74 22.30
N PRO A 36 4.10 -7.86 23.39
CA PRO A 36 4.54 -8.60 24.58
C PRO A 36 4.97 -10.04 24.32
N THR A 37 4.47 -10.68 23.26
CA THR A 37 4.74 -12.09 22.94
C THR A 37 6.10 -12.31 22.28
N PHE A 38 6.66 -11.29 21.61
CA PHE A 38 7.94 -11.40 20.90
C PHE A 38 8.96 -10.30 21.28
N LYS A 39 8.65 -9.45 22.26
CA LYS A 39 9.55 -8.38 22.70
C LYS A 39 10.96 -8.84 23.07
N ALA A 40 11.08 -10.03 23.69
CA ALA A 40 12.36 -10.59 24.13
C ALA A 40 13.25 -11.01 22.95
N GLN A 41 12.65 -11.37 21.82
CA GLN A 41 13.37 -11.83 20.63
C GLN A 41 13.92 -10.65 19.81
N TYR A 42 13.17 -9.55 19.72
CA TYR A 42 13.50 -8.43 18.81
C TYR A 42 14.05 -7.20 19.53
N GLY A 43 13.71 -7.01 20.81
CA GLY A 43 14.20 -5.93 21.65
C GLY A 43 13.64 -4.54 21.30
N GLU A 44 13.90 -3.60 22.20
CA GLU A 44 13.34 -2.24 22.17
C GLU A 44 13.73 -1.42 20.92
N ARG A 45 14.90 -1.68 20.33
CA ARG A 45 15.32 -0.98 19.11
C ARG A 45 14.39 -1.30 17.93
N PHE A 46 14.04 -2.58 17.76
CA PHE A 46 13.15 -3.03 16.70
C PHE A 46 11.76 -2.45 16.90
N TYR A 47 11.25 -2.49 18.13
CA TYR A 47 9.95 -1.90 18.48
C TYR A 47 9.83 -0.45 18.02
N ARG A 48 10.77 0.41 18.44
CA ARG A 48 10.75 1.83 18.06
C ARG A 48 10.83 2.03 16.55
N MET A 49 11.69 1.27 15.87
CA MET A 49 11.83 1.34 14.41
C MET A 49 10.53 0.95 13.71
N TRP A 50 9.88 -0.13 14.15
CA TRP A 50 8.67 -0.64 13.53
C TRP A 50 7.47 0.28 13.77
N CYS A 51 7.30 0.80 14.99
CA CYS A 51 6.29 1.82 15.29
C CYS A 51 6.52 3.09 14.47
N TYR A 52 7.78 3.54 14.36
CA TYR A 52 8.13 4.69 13.52
C TYR A 52 7.74 4.46 12.06
N TYR A 53 8.10 3.31 11.48
CA TYR A 53 7.72 2.95 10.11
C TYR A 53 6.20 3.01 9.91
N LEU A 54 5.43 2.30 10.74
CA LEU A 54 3.96 2.22 10.56
C LEU A 54 3.29 3.58 10.70
N LEU A 55 3.66 4.35 11.72
CA LEU A 55 3.04 5.65 12.00
C LEU A 55 3.49 6.74 11.02
N SER A 56 4.77 6.76 10.63
CA SER A 56 5.26 7.72 9.62
C SER A 56 4.64 7.47 8.25
N CYS A 57 4.55 6.21 7.81
CA CYS A 57 3.86 5.87 6.56
C CYS A 57 2.37 6.24 6.63
N ALA A 58 1.68 5.99 7.75
CA ALA A 58 0.28 6.37 7.91
C ALA A 58 0.10 7.89 7.81
N GLY A 59 1.03 8.66 8.40
CA GLY A 59 1.10 10.11 8.27
C GLY A 59 1.30 10.55 6.82
N ALA A 60 2.27 9.97 6.12
CA ALA A 60 2.59 10.31 4.73
C ALA A 60 1.43 10.01 3.76
N PHE A 61 0.74 8.87 3.92
CA PHE A 61 -0.49 8.56 3.15
C PHE A 61 -1.61 9.56 3.45
N ARG A 62 -1.83 9.90 4.73
CA ARG A 62 -2.84 10.87 5.16
C ARG A 62 -2.55 12.28 4.63
N ALA A 63 -1.28 12.67 4.61
CA ALA A 63 -0.81 13.94 4.07
C ALA A 63 -0.75 13.97 2.53
N ARG A 64 -1.02 12.84 1.86
CA ARG A 64 -0.93 12.67 0.40
C ARG A 64 0.47 12.92 -0.15
N GLU A 65 1.50 12.69 0.65
CA GLU A 65 2.90 12.74 0.21
C GLU A 65 3.30 11.45 -0.53
N ILE A 66 2.59 10.35 -0.26
CA ILE A 66 2.74 9.08 -0.97
C ILE A 66 1.39 8.53 -1.42
N HIS A 67 1.41 7.75 -2.49
CA HIS A 67 0.23 7.18 -3.13
C HIS A 67 0.38 5.68 -3.36
N LEU A 68 -0.75 4.98 -3.41
CA LEU A 68 -0.81 3.58 -3.81
C LEU A 68 -1.68 3.46 -5.05
N TRP A 69 -1.11 2.96 -6.13
CA TRP A 69 -1.79 2.81 -7.42
C TRP A 69 -1.95 1.34 -7.77
N GLN A 70 -3.17 0.95 -8.16
CA GLN A 70 -3.42 -0.28 -8.88
C GLN A 70 -3.53 0.04 -10.36
N LEU A 71 -2.74 -0.67 -11.17
CA LEU A 71 -2.78 -0.55 -12.62
C LEU A 71 -3.30 -1.87 -13.21
N VAL A 72 -4.29 -1.76 -14.10
CA VAL A 72 -4.74 -2.88 -14.93
C VAL A 72 -4.21 -2.66 -16.34
N MET A 73 -3.56 -3.68 -16.88
CA MET A 73 -2.92 -3.63 -18.19
C MET A 73 -3.29 -4.86 -19.01
N SER A 74 -3.54 -4.68 -20.30
CA SER A 74 -3.83 -5.75 -21.25
C SER A 74 -2.82 -5.72 -22.39
N LYS A 75 -2.48 -6.86 -23.00
CA LYS A 75 -1.46 -6.88 -24.08
C LYS A 75 -1.93 -6.22 -25.38
N GLN A 76 -3.23 -6.28 -25.67
CA GLN A 76 -3.80 -5.96 -26.98
C GLN A 76 -5.06 -5.09 -26.87
N GLY A 77 -5.36 -4.56 -25.69
CA GLY A 77 -6.67 -3.99 -25.40
C GLY A 77 -7.68 -5.07 -24.98
N VAL A 78 -8.67 -4.67 -24.19
CA VAL A 78 -9.90 -5.46 -23.98
C VAL A 78 -10.97 -4.97 -24.96
N LEU A 79 -11.40 -5.83 -25.87
CA LEU A 79 -12.48 -5.48 -26.82
C LEU A 79 -13.76 -5.18 -26.06
N GLY A 80 -14.37 -4.02 -26.32
CA GLY A 80 -15.53 -3.54 -25.56
C GLY A 80 -15.19 -2.76 -24.29
N GLY A 81 -13.90 -2.62 -23.97
CA GLY A 81 -13.41 -1.87 -22.81
C GLY A 81 -13.33 -2.69 -21.53
N TYR A 82 -12.41 -2.32 -20.65
CA TYR A 82 -12.34 -2.89 -19.31
C TYR A 82 -13.40 -2.26 -18.39
N HIS A 83 -14.23 -3.12 -17.80
CA HIS A 83 -15.18 -2.70 -16.76
C HIS A 83 -14.67 -3.15 -15.40
N ARG A 84 -14.23 -2.18 -14.60
CA ARG A 84 -13.91 -2.43 -13.20
C ARG A 84 -15.18 -2.82 -12.45
N VAL A 85 -15.14 -3.98 -11.79
CA VAL A 85 -16.14 -4.34 -10.77
C VAL A 85 -15.63 -3.79 -9.45
N SER A 86 -16.07 -2.60 -9.08
CA SER A 86 -15.80 -1.98 -7.77
C SER A 86 -17.10 -1.65 -7.08
#